data_AF-A0A924YQL6-F1
#
_entry.id   AF-A0A924YQL6-F1
#
_cell.length_a   1.000
_cell.length_b   1.000
_cell.length_c   1.000
_cell.angle_alpha   90.00
_cell.angle_beta   90.00
_cell.angle_gamma   90.00
#
_symmetry.space_group_name_H-M   'P 1'
#
loop_
_entity.id
_entity.type
_entity.pdbx_description
1 polymer ?
#
loop_
_entity_poly.entity_id
_entity_poly.type
_entity_poly.pdbx_seq_one_letter_code
_entity_poly.pdbx_strand_id
1 'polypeptide(L)'
;MDRPRGWDHQIPVGRYWRCALVVFFNYGVDTGTVWKSTPFHEPMLWRHISWERHSPDREVKEQSPWGWLYYRRVKTGKSFYRPMNRVVHAHLRSVMPDHPQPDARIILGGGSRPNVQFRELCQSAGIKPKLNLETNQAEPWVLKDLRKTCATYYDEHVPESSIEILGHSVGGITYRHYAHRAPLAFKAIMTLPQPSAFTALVKGFEGECPCCRRRFADAD
;
A
#
# COMPACT_ATOMS: atom_id res chain seq x y z
N MET A 1 -8.66 15.16 8.55
CA MET A 1 -8.07 14.44 9.71
C MET A 1 -7.32 15.45 10.52
N ASP A 2 -7.74 15.64 11.76
CA ASP A 2 -7.07 16.56 12.67
C ASP A 2 -5.68 16.03 13.02
N ARG A 3 -4.76 16.96 13.30
CA ARG A 3 -3.41 16.62 13.76
C ARG A 3 -3.53 15.91 15.11
N PRO A 4 -3.06 14.66 15.26
CA PRO A 4 -3.12 13.97 16.54
C PRO A 4 -2.38 14.75 17.63
N ARG A 5 -2.90 14.71 18.86
CA ARG A 5 -2.26 15.34 20.01
C ARG A 5 -0.83 14.81 20.16
N GLY A 6 0.14 15.71 20.29
CA GLY A 6 1.57 15.36 20.40
C GLY A 6 2.26 15.04 19.08
N TRP A 7 1.61 15.23 17.93
CA TRP A 7 2.29 15.12 16.63
C TRP A 7 3.25 16.28 16.42
N ASP A 8 4.54 16.02 16.36
CA ASP A 8 5.63 17.00 16.17
C ASP A 8 6.30 16.91 14.79
N HIS A 9 6.03 15.85 14.02
CA HIS A 9 6.56 15.70 12.66
C HIS A 9 6.08 16.80 11.71
N GLN A 10 6.99 17.26 10.85
CA GLN A 10 6.72 18.26 9.81
C GLN A 10 5.70 17.75 8.76
N ILE A 11 5.72 16.45 8.47
CA ILE A 11 4.84 15.84 7.49
C ILE A 11 3.46 15.59 8.13
N PRO A 12 2.36 16.08 7.53
CA PRO A 12 1.02 15.85 8.07
C PRO A 12 0.62 14.38 8.09
N VAL A 13 -0.14 13.96 9.11
CA VAL A 13 -0.66 12.59 9.24
C VAL A 13 -1.46 12.13 8.02
N GLY A 14 -2.21 13.04 7.39
CA GLY A 14 -2.94 12.75 6.15
C GLY A 14 -2.04 12.30 5.00
N ARG A 15 -0.79 12.81 4.91
CA ARG A 15 0.15 12.39 3.85
C ARG A 15 0.65 10.97 4.09
N TYR A 16 0.94 10.61 5.35
CA TYR A 16 1.27 9.23 5.71
C TYR A 16 0.13 8.26 5.42
N TRP A 17 -1.11 8.63 5.77
CA TRP A 17 -2.28 7.81 5.48
C TRP A 17 -2.53 7.63 3.98
N ARG A 18 -2.34 8.68 3.17
CA ARG A 18 -2.44 8.58 1.72
C ARG A 18 -1.39 7.61 1.16
N CYS A 19 -0.15 7.72 1.62
CA CYS A 19 0.92 6.79 1.25
C CYS A 19 0.58 5.34 1.68
N ALA A 20 0.04 5.16 2.88
CA ALA A 20 -0.41 3.85 3.36
C ALA A 20 -1.49 3.23 2.47
N LEU A 21 -2.51 4.00 2.07
CA LEU A 21 -3.58 3.50 1.18
C LEU A 21 -3.04 3.05 -0.18
N VAL A 22 -2.06 3.78 -0.73
CA VAL A 22 -1.38 3.41 -1.98
C VAL A 22 -0.61 2.10 -1.81
N VAL A 23 0.09 1.93 -0.69
CA VAL A 23 0.82 0.70 -0.37
C VAL A 23 -0.13 -0.48 -0.16
N PHE A 24 -1.24 -0.29 0.56
CA PHE A 24 -2.28 -1.32 0.72
C PHE A 24 -2.88 -1.75 -0.62
N PHE A 25 -3.20 -0.79 -1.50
CA PHE A 25 -3.78 -1.08 -2.80
C PHE A 25 -2.80 -1.85 -3.71
N ASN A 26 -1.53 -1.44 -3.74
CA ASN A 26 -0.55 -2.01 -4.68
C ASN A 26 0.00 -3.37 -4.23
N TYR A 27 0.04 -3.64 -2.92
CA TYR A 27 0.75 -4.82 -2.38
C TYR A 27 -0.08 -5.68 -1.42
N GLY A 28 -1.29 -5.22 -1.05
CA GLY A 28 -2.17 -5.96 -0.15
C GLY A 28 -1.50 -6.35 1.17
N VAL A 29 -0.62 -5.51 1.69
CA VAL A 29 0.13 -5.78 2.93
C VAL A 29 -0.78 -5.81 4.15
N ASP A 30 -0.33 -6.49 5.21
CA ASP A 30 -1.07 -6.53 6.47
C ASP A 30 -0.83 -5.23 7.26
N THR A 31 -1.80 -4.81 8.08
CA THR A 31 -1.69 -3.57 8.89
C THR A 31 -0.43 -3.52 9.76
N GLY A 32 0.01 -4.69 10.25
CA GLY A 32 1.24 -4.82 11.03
C GLY A 32 2.50 -4.49 10.23
N THR A 33 2.55 -4.83 8.95
CA THR A 33 3.66 -4.49 8.05
C THR A 33 3.72 -2.98 7.80
N VAL A 34 2.63 -2.25 7.92
CA VAL A 34 2.64 -0.78 7.77
C VAL A 34 3.03 -0.08 9.08
N TRP A 35 2.36 -0.40 10.20
CA TRP A 35 2.47 0.38 11.45
C TRP A 35 2.97 -0.38 12.68
N LYS A 36 3.39 -1.64 12.57
CA LYS A 36 3.74 -2.50 13.71
C LYS A 36 2.60 -2.60 14.74
N SER A 37 1.43 -3.04 14.29
CA SER A 37 0.24 -3.15 15.16
C SER A 37 0.37 -4.22 16.26
N THR A 38 1.32 -5.14 16.17
CA THR A 38 1.65 -6.10 17.23
C THR A 38 3.17 -6.30 17.33
N PRO A 39 3.72 -6.78 18.48
CA PRO A 39 5.16 -6.86 18.71
C PRO A 39 5.95 -7.69 17.69
N PHE A 40 5.34 -8.76 17.19
CA PHE A 40 5.95 -9.69 16.23
C PHE A 40 5.95 -9.19 14.79
N HIS A 41 5.29 -8.06 14.48
CA HIS A 41 5.37 -7.44 13.16
C HIS A 41 6.63 -6.59 13.03
N GLU A 42 7.28 -6.73 11.88
CA GLU A 42 8.24 -5.75 11.39
C GLU A 42 7.50 -4.76 10.49
N PRO A 43 7.50 -3.45 10.83
CA PRO A 43 6.93 -2.43 9.95
C PRO A 43 7.84 -2.22 8.73
N MET A 44 7.35 -1.52 7.72
CA MET A 44 8.21 -1.04 6.64
C MET A 44 9.15 0.05 7.15
N LEU A 45 10.43 -0.12 6.86
CA LEU A 45 11.52 0.74 7.30
C LEU A 45 12.26 1.28 6.08
N TRP A 46 12.95 2.41 6.22
CA TRP A 46 13.62 3.05 5.06
C TRP A 46 14.66 2.14 4.39
N ARG A 47 15.34 1.27 5.15
CA ARG A 47 16.24 0.23 4.62
C ARG A 47 15.56 -0.77 3.68
N HIS A 48 14.23 -0.86 3.71
CA HIS A 48 13.47 -1.73 2.83
C HIS A 48 13.15 -1.10 1.47
N ILE A 49 13.54 0.15 1.23
CA ILE A 49 13.41 0.79 -0.07
C ILE A 49 14.75 0.76 -0.78
N SER A 50 14.73 0.27 -2.02
CA SER A 50 15.80 0.52 -2.98
C SER A 50 15.29 1.49 -4.04
N TRP A 51 16.02 2.58 -4.27
CA TRP A 51 15.73 3.52 -5.36
C TRP A 51 16.41 3.12 -6.67
N GLU A 52 17.23 2.08 -6.65
CA GLU A 52 17.98 1.58 -7.80
C GLU A 52 17.07 0.81 -8.76
N ARG A 53 17.48 0.77 -10.03
CA ARG A 53 16.70 0.04 -11.06
C ARG A 53 16.68 -1.47 -10.83
N HIS A 54 17.76 -2.01 -10.31
CA HIS A 54 17.92 -3.44 -10.06
C HIS A 54 17.31 -3.83 -8.71
N SER A 55 16.69 -5.02 -8.68
CA SER A 55 16.22 -5.61 -7.44
C SER A 55 17.39 -5.87 -6.49
N PRO A 56 17.24 -5.62 -5.18
CA PRO A 56 18.18 -6.12 -4.18
C PRO A 56 18.28 -7.65 -4.17
N ASP A 57 17.22 -8.35 -4.61
CA ASP A 57 17.22 -9.79 -4.85
C ASP A 57 17.83 -10.09 -6.22
N ARG A 58 18.97 -10.79 -6.20
CA ARG A 58 19.76 -11.13 -7.40
C ARG A 58 19.08 -12.16 -8.30
N GLU A 59 18.07 -12.87 -7.81
CA GLU A 59 17.31 -13.82 -8.62
C GLU A 59 16.29 -13.12 -9.54
N VAL A 60 15.90 -11.89 -9.19
CA VAL A 60 14.97 -11.07 -9.99
C VAL A 60 15.74 -10.36 -11.10
N LYS A 61 15.40 -10.66 -12.36
CA LYS A 61 16.10 -10.13 -13.54
C LYS A 61 15.46 -8.85 -14.09
N GLU A 62 14.20 -8.60 -13.75
CA GLU A 62 13.46 -7.42 -14.17
C GLU A 62 14.06 -6.15 -13.56
N GLN A 63 13.91 -5.03 -14.25
CA GLN A 63 14.37 -3.72 -13.79
C GLN A 63 13.18 -2.77 -13.62
N SER A 64 13.11 -2.10 -12.48
CA SER A 64 12.08 -1.10 -12.19
C SER A 64 12.65 0.30 -12.31
N PRO A 65 12.16 1.17 -13.22
CA PRO A 65 12.62 2.56 -13.29
C PRO A 65 12.29 3.38 -12.03
N TRP A 66 11.41 2.87 -11.17
CA TRP A 66 10.98 3.57 -9.95
C TRP A 66 11.49 2.91 -8.67
N GLY A 67 12.37 1.91 -8.77
CA GLY A 67 12.93 1.22 -7.61
C GLY A 67 12.07 0.06 -7.09
N TRP A 68 12.42 -0.41 -5.91
CA TRP A 68 11.92 -1.64 -5.28
C TRP A 68 11.54 -1.43 -3.82
N LEU A 69 10.49 -2.11 -3.39
CA LEU A 69 10.06 -2.23 -2.01
C LEU A 69 10.28 -3.68 -1.55
N TYR A 70 10.96 -3.82 -0.42
CA TYR A 70 11.12 -5.06 0.30
C TYR A 70 10.19 -5.11 1.52
N TYR A 71 9.63 -6.27 1.84
CA TYR A 71 9.01 -6.50 3.14
C TYR A 71 8.89 -7.99 3.44
N ARG A 72 8.85 -8.31 4.74
CA ARG A 72 8.63 -9.67 5.21
C ARG A 72 7.24 -9.83 5.79
N ARG A 73 6.59 -10.94 5.45
CA ARG A 73 5.31 -11.30 6.05
C ARG A 73 5.53 -12.29 7.19
N VAL A 74 5.16 -11.89 8.40
CA VAL A 74 5.42 -12.68 9.61
C VAL A 74 4.70 -14.02 9.59
N LYS A 75 3.41 -14.02 9.24
CA LYS A 75 2.57 -15.24 9.28
C LYS A 75 3.13 -16.38 8.44
N THR A 76 3.78 -16.07 7.31
CA THR A 76 4.29 -17.07 6.36
C THR A 76 5.81 -17.14 6.35
N GLY A 77 6.51 -16.24 7.05
CA GLY A 77 7.95 -16.07 6.98
C GLY A 77 8.50 -15.58 5.62
N LYS A 78 7.64 -15.43 4.60
CA LYS A 78 8.04 -15.10 3.22
C LYS A 78 8.54 -13.67 3.11
N SER A 79 9.64 -13.52 2.39
CA SER A 79 10.21 -12.24 1.94
C SER A 79 9.65 -11.88 0.57
N PHE A 80 9.35 -10.60 0.37
CA PHE A 80 8.86 -10.08 -0.90
C PHE A 80 9.76 -8.95 -1.37
N TYR A 81 10.17 -9.04 -2.63
CA TYR A 81 10.76 -7.94 -3.38
C TYR A 81 9.78 -7.59 -4.49
N ARG A 82 9.26 -6.36 -4.46
CA ARG A 82 8.24 -5.89 -5.39
C ARG A 82 8.68 -4.59 -6.05
N PRO A 83 8.49 -4.45 -7.37
CA PRO A 83 8.81 -3.19 -8.01
C PRO A 83 7.85 -2.12 -7.49
N MET A 84 8.35 -0.89 -7.42
CA MET A 84 7.50 0.29 -7.27
C MET A 84 7.02 0.72 -8.66
N ASN A 85 5.74 1.07 -8.79
CA ASN A 85 5.30 1.87 -9.91
C ASN A 85 5.47 3.37 -9.59
N ARG A 86 5.23 4.22 -10.59
CA ARG A 86 5.40 5.68 -10.47
C ARG A 86 4.61 6.28 -9.31
N VAL A 87 3.41 5.77 -9.06
CA VAL A 87 2.53 6.26 -7.98
C VAL A 87 3.10 5.87 -6.62
N VAL A 88 3.42 4.60 -6.41
CA VAL A 88 4.04 4.14 -5.16
C VAL A 88 5.32 4.93 -4.87
N HIS A 89 6.20 5.09 -5.87
CA HIS A 89 7.44 5.85 -5.74
C HIS A 89 7.18 7.28 -5.27
N ALA A 90 6.25 8.00 -5.92
CA ALA A 90 5.95 9.38 -5.58
C ALA A 90 5.41 9.53 -4.15
N HIS A 91 4.53 8.62 -3.71
CA HIS A 91 3.97 8.67 -2.35
C HIS A 91 5.00 8.29 -1.28
N LEU A 92 5.94 7.40 -1.58
CA LEU A 92 7.04 7.10 -0.66
C LEU A 92 8.04 8.26 -0.57
N ARG A 93 8.36 8.90 -1.71
CA ARG A 93 9.19 10.11 -1.74
C ARG A 93 8.56 11.28 -0.99
N SER A 94 7.23 11.45 -1.05
CA SER A 94 6.57 12.58 -0.39
C SER A 94 6.52 12.49 1.14
N VAL A 95 6.76 11.30 1.70
CA VAL A 95 6.87 11.04 3.14
C VAL A 95 8.31 10.82 3.61
N MET A 96 9.28 10.90 2.70
CA MET A 96 10.70 10.75 3.00
C MET A 96 11.24 12.01 3.70
N PRO A 97 11.86 11.89 4.89
CA PRO A 97 12.60 12.99 5.48
C PRO A 97 13.91 13.24 4.72
N ASP A 98 14.51 14.42 4.87
CA ASP A 98 15.77 14.78 4.19
C ASP A 98 16.91 13.78 4.49
N HIS A 99 16.96 13.28 5.73
CA HIS A 99 17.95 12.32 6.19
C HIS A 99 17.25 11.07 6.75
N PRO A 100 16.83 10.12 5.87
CA PRO A 100 16.10 8.93 6.29
C PRO A 100 17.02 7.98 7.06
N GLN A 101 16.75 7.81 8.35
CA GLN A 101 17.41 6.78 9.15
C GLN A 101 16.96 5.39 8.66
N PRO A 102 17.88 4.48 8.30
CA PRO A 102 17.53 3.19 7.70
C PRO A 102 16.51 2.37 8.50
N ASP A 103 16.62 2.43 9.83
CA ASP A 103 15.79 1.65 10.76
C ASP A 103 14.54 2.40 11.23
N ALA A 104 14.32 3.63 10.75
CA ALA A 104 13.10 4.38 11.03
C ALA A 104 11.95 3.91 10.12
N ARG A 105 10.73 3.99 10.66
CA ARG A 105 9.50 3.61 9.96
C ARG A 105 9.23 4.56 8.81
N ILE A 106 8.83 4.00 7.67
CA ILE A 106 8.41 4.78 6.51
C ILE A 106 7.07 5.47 6.80
N ILE A 107 6.11 4.70 7.32
CA ILE A 107 4.73 5.16 7.46
C ILE A 107 4.41 5.33 8.95
N LEU A 108 4.07 6.57 9.31
CA LEU A 108 3.68 6.97 10.65
C LEU A 108 2.16 7.22 10.72
N GLY A 109 1.67 7.65 11.88
CA GLY A 109 0.30 8.18 12.01
C GLY A 109 -0.82 7.16 12.23
N GLY A 110 -0.58 5.84 12.11
CA GLY A 110 -1.60 4.82 12.33
C GLY A 110 -2.02 4.60 13.80
N GLY A 111 -1.24 5.15 14.75
CA GLY A 111 -1.51 5.03 16.19
C GLY A 111 -1.57 3.58 16.70
N SER A 112 -2.22 3.38 17.84
CA SER A 112 -2.46 2.05 18.43
C SER A 112 -3.71 1.35 17.87
N ARG A 113 -4.60 2.10 17.19
CA ARG A 113 -5.89 1.61 16.68
C ARG A 113 -6.14 2.06 15.23
N PRO A 114 -5.34 1.60 14.26
CA PRO A 114 -5.42 2.06 12.86
C PRO A 114 -6.78 1.77 12.20
N ASN A 115 -7.51 0.73 12.62
CA ASN A 115 -8.87 0.48 12.11
C ASN A 115 -9.90 1.52 12.59
N VAL A 116 -9.68 2.21 13.72
CA VAL A 116 -10.57 3.30 14.15
C VAL A 116 -10.40 4.49 13.21
N GLN A 117 -9.15 4.92 12.99
CA GLN A 117 -8.83 6.01 12.05
C GLN A 117 -9.28 5.70 10.62
N PHE A 118 -9.15 4.44 10.17
CA PHE A 118 -9.65 4.06 8.86
C PHE A 118 -11.18 4.16 8.74
N ARG A 119 -11.93 3.82 9.79
CA ARG A 119 -13.39 4.01 9.79
C ARG A 119 -13.78 5.49 9.76
N GLU A 120 -13.08 6.33 10.51
CA GLU A 120 -13.28 7.79 10.47
C GLU A 120 -13.02 8.33 9.05
N LEU A 121 -11.96 7.85 8.39
CA LEU A 121 -11.70 8.19 6.98
C LEU A 121 -12.82 7.74 6.04
N CYS A 122 -13.34 6.52 6.20
CA CYS A 122 -14.48 6.06 5.42
C CYS A 122 -15.73 6.93 5.65
N GLN A 123 -16.00 7.31 6.90
CA GLN A 123 -17.13 8.19 7.24
C GLN A 123 -16.96 9.58 6.62
N SER A 124 -15.78 10.20 6.74
CA SER A 124 -15.49 11.50 6.11
C SER A 124 -15.58 11.45 4.59
N ALA A 125 -15.28 10.30 3.98
CA ALA A 125 -15.42 10.08 2.53
C ALA A 125 -16.84 9.70 2.09
N GLY A 126 -17.81 9.63 3.01
CA GLY A 126 -19.19 9.23 2.69
C GLY A 126 -19.34 7.75 2.28
N ILE A 127 -18.36 6.90 2.62
CA ILE A 127 -18.39 5.48 2.28
C ILE A 127 -19.33 4.76 3.24
N LYS A 128 -20.42 4.21 2.69
CA LYS A 128 -21.40 3.42 3.46
C LYS A 128 -20.74 2.15 4.02
N PRO A 129 -21.16 1.67 5.21
CA PRO A 129 -20.77 0.37 5.73
C PRO A 129 -21.07 -0.75 4.73
N LYS A 130 -20.30 -1.84 4.76
CA LYS A 130 -20.57 -3.00 3.92
C LYS A 130 -21.71 -3.82 4.53
N LEU A 131 -22.52 -4.45 3.68
CA LEU A 131 -23.53 -5.39 4.12
C LEU A 131 -22.91 -6.79 4.22
N ASN A 132 -23.04 -7.43 5.37
CA ASN A 132 -22.76 -8.84 5.51
C ASN A 132 -23.93 -9.63 4.87
N LEU A 133 -23.67 -10.38 3.80
CA LEU A 133 -24.70 -11.09 3.06
C LEU A 133 -25.33 -12.26 3.83
N GLU A 134 -24.62 -12.83 4.81
CA GLU A 134 -25.10 -13.95 5.61
C GLU A 134 -25.99 -13.48 6.75
N THR A 135 -25.63 -12.37 7.41
CA THR A 135 -26.35 -11.86 8.58
C THR A 135 -27.29 -10.70 8.26
N ASN A 136 -27.18 -10.14 7.04
CA ASN A 136 -27.83 -8.91 6.60
C ASN A 136 -27.54 -7.69 7.49
N GLN A 137 -26.42 -7.72 8.23
CA GLN A 137 -26.01 -6.64 9.13
C GLN A 137 -24.99 -5.72 8.48
N ALA A 138 -25.10 -4.42 8.80
CA ALA A 138 -24.12 -3.43 8.38
C ALA A 138 -22.83 -3.56 9.21
N GLU A 139 -21.70 -3.76 8.53
CA GLU A 139 -20.38 -3.88 9.13
C GLU A 139 -19.47 -2.73 8.70
N PRO A 140 -18.61 -2.21 9.59
CA PRO A 140 -17.63 -1.21 9.20
C PRO A 140 -16.57 -1.80 8.27
N TRP A 141 -16.08 -0.98 7.35
CA TRP A 141 -14.86 -1.28 6.62
C TRP A 141 -13.66 -1.33 7.57
N VAL A 142 -12.76 -2.28 7.31
CA VAL A 142 -11.51 -2.45 8.05
C VAL A 142 -10.34 -2.59 7.09
N LEU A 143 -9.12 -2.32 7.55
CA LEU A 143 -7.92 -2.32 6.69
C LEU A 143 -7.66 -3.66 5.99
N LYS A 144 -8.06 -4.78 6.62
CA LYS A 144 -7.98 -6.11 5.97
C LYS A 144 -8.85 -6.21 4.71
N ASP A 145 -9.89 -5.39 4.56
CA ASP A 145 -10.72 -5.39 3.36
C ASP A 145 -9.98 -4.77 2.16
N LEU A 146 -9.05 -3.82 2.38
CA LEU A 146 -8.20 -3.28 1.32
C LEU A 146 -7.32 -4.36 0.67
N ARG A 147 -6.93 -5.39 1.44
CA ARG A 147 -6.22 -6.55 0.91
C ARG A 147 -7.08 -7.35 -0.08
N LYS A 148 -8.39 -7.45 0.18
CA LYS A 148 -9.32 -8.08 -0.77
C LYS A 148 -9.46 -7.22 -2.02
N THR A 149 -9.59 -5.91 -1.87
CA THR A 149 -9.61 -4.97 -3.00
C THR A 149 -8.36 -5.11 -3.88
N CYS A 150 -7.16 -5.15 -3.27
CA CYS A 150 -5.92 -5.43 -3.99
C CYS A 150 -6.01 -6.76 -4.76
N ALA A 151 -6.42 -7.84 -4.10
CA ALA A 151 -6.51 -9.15 -4.72
C ALA A 151 -7.42 -9.15 -5.95
N THR A 152 -8.66 -8.67 -5.76
CA THR A 152 -9.69 -8.62 -6.80
C THR A 152 -9.26 -7.75 -7.95
N TYR A 153 -8.72 -6.56 -7.67
CA TYR A 153 -8.28 -5.63 -8.71
C TYR A 153 -7.22 -6.26 -9.62
N TYR A 154 -6.22 -6.90 -9.03
CA TYR A 154 -5.16 -7.53 -9.79
C TYR A 154 -5.64 -8.74 -10.59
N ASP A 155 -6.43 -9.64 -10.00
CA ASP A 155 -6.94 -10.83 -10.71
C ASP A 155 -7.95 -10.49 -11.80
N GLU A 156 -8.75 -9.43 -11.64
CA GLU A 156 -9.69 -8.96 -12.66
C GLU A 156 -8.97 -8.49 -13.93
N HIS A 157 -7.79 -7.89 -13.79
CA HIS A 157 -7.05 -7.32 -14.92
C HIS A 157 -5.92 -8.21 -15.43
N VAL A 158 -5.26 -8.96 -14.53
CA VAL A 158 -4.22 -9.94 -14.84
C VAL A 158 -4.53 -11.20 -14.02
N PRO A 159 -5.29 -12.16 -14.58
CA PRO A 159 -5.68 -13.37 -13.88
C PRO A 159 -4.49 -14.09 -13.22
N GLU A 160 -4.73 -14.59 -12.00
CA GLU A 160 -3.77 -15.28 -11.13
C GLU A 160 -2.63 -14.41 -10.56
N SER A 161 -2.53 -13.14 -10.92
CA SER A 161 -1.47 -12.27 -10.41
C SER A 161 -1.61 -11.98 -8.92
N SER A 162 -2.83 -12.00 -8.37
CA SER A 162 -3.05 -11.74 -6.93
C SER A 162 -2.39 -12.77 -6.04
N ILE A 163 -2.31 -14.03 -6.49
CA ILE A 163 -1.68 -15.14 -5.77
C ILE A 163 -0.23 -14.78 -5.47
N GLU A 164 0.49 -14.29 -6.47
CA GLU A 164 1.88 -13.90 -6.32
C GLU A 164 2.06 -12.60 -5.56
N ILE A 165 1.23 -11.59 -5.85
CA ILE A 165 1.30 -10.29 -5.17
C ILE A 165 1.10 -10.47 -3.66
N LEU A 166 0.14 -11.32 -3.27
CA LEU A 166 -0.19 -11.61 -1.88
C LEU A 166 0.64 -12.76 -1.27
N GLY A 167 1.38 -13.49 -2.11
CA GLY A 167 2.22 -14.64 -1.76
C GLY A 167 1.46 -15.84 -1.18
N HIS A 168 0.24 -16.06 -1.66
CA HIS A 168 -0.54 -17.24 -1.30
C HIS A 168 0.14 -18.50 -1.86
N SER A 169 0.23 -19.55 -1.05
CA SER A 169 0.73 -20.83 -1.52
C SER A 169 -0.35 -21.50 -2.37
N VAL A 170 -0.01 -21.93 -3.58
CA VAL A 170 -0.94 -22.70 -4.43
C VAL A 170 -0.76 -24.20 -4.18
N GLY A 171 -1.87 -24.94 -4.20
CA GLY A 171 -1.86 -26.40 -4.18
C GLY A 171 -1.47 -26.96 -5.55
N GLY A 172 -0.70 -28.05 -5.57
CA GLY A 172 -0.31 -28.77 -6.80
C GLY A 172 1.19 -28.72 -7.11
N ILE A 173 1.79 -29.87 -7.40
CA ILE A 173 3.22 -30.04 -7.72
C ILE A 173 3.59 -29.23 -8.97
N THR A 174 2.75 -29.25 -10.01
CA THR A 174 2.97 -28.47 -11.24
C THR A 174 3.01 -26.96 -10.97
N TYR A 175 2.13 -26.49 -10.09
CA TYR A 175 2.03 -25.08 -9.67
C TYR A 175 3.24 -24.62 -8.85
N ARG A 176 3.86 -25.52 -8.08
CA ARG A 176 5.05 -25.23 -7.27
C ARG A 176 6.37 -25.27 -8.06
N HIS A 177 6.44 -26.02 -9.15
CA HIS A 177 7.72 -26.32 -9.81
C HIS A 177 7.87 -25.74 -11.23
N TYR A 178 6.81 -25.35 -11.94
CA TYR A 178 6.90 -25.00 -13.37
C TYR A 178 6.49 -23.57 -13.74
N ALA A 179 5.80 -22.83 -12.86
CA ALA A 179 5.35 -21.47 -13.19
C ALA A 179 6.28 -20.44 -12.54
N HIS A 180 7.22 -19.88 -13.32
CA HIS A 180 7.97 -18.69 -12.91
C HIS A 180 7.01 -17.49 -12.97
N ARG A 181 6.25 -17.25 -11.89
CA ARG A 181 5.19 -16.23 -11.82
C ARG A 181 5.63 -14.86 -11.31
N ALA A 182 6.87 -14.74 -10.82
CA ALA A 182 7.43 -13.44 -10.45
C ALA A 182 7.28 -12.35 -11.55
N PRO A 183 7.42 -12.66 -12.86
CA PRO A 183 7.17 -11.72 -13.95
C PRO A 183 5.71 -11.29 -14.06
N LEU A 184 4.74 -12.12 -13.62
CA LEU A 184 3.31 -11.74 -13.62
C LEU A 184 3.04 -10.65 -12.59
N ALA A 185 3.53 -10.83 -11.36
CA ALA A 185 3.40 -9.80 -10.33
C ALA A 185 4.13 -8.51 -10.75
N PHE A 186 5.33 -8.63 -11.33
CA PHE A 186 6.07 -7.49 -11.87
C PHE A 186 5.25 -6.76 -12.94
N LYS A 187 4.79 -7.47 -13.97
CA LYS A 187 3.99 -6.89 -15.05
C LYS A 187 2.75 -6.20 -14.50
N ALA A 188 1.98 -6.89 -13.66
CA ALA A 188 0.74 -6.36 -13.11
C ALA A 188 0.96 -5.06 -12.31
N ILE A 189 1.93 -5.05 -11.37
CA ILE A 189 2.23 -3.85 -10.57
C ILE A 189 2.68 -2.68 -11.44
N MET A 190 3.45 -2.97 -12.49
CA MET A 190 4.06 -1.94 -13.34
C MET A 190 3.13 -1.39 -14.41
N THR A 191 2.16 -2.17 -14.90
CA THR A 191 1.35 -1.78 -16.05
C THR A 191 -0.10 -1.45 -15.72
N LEU A 192 -0.65 -1.94 -14.60
CA LEU A 192 -2.06 -1.68 -14.31
C LEU A 192 -2.33 -0.21 -13.94
N PRO A 193 -3.45 0.35 -14.42
CA PRO A 193 -3.79 1.73 -14.13
C PRO A 193 -3.98 1.93 -12.63
N GLN A 194 -3.59 3.10 -12.13
CA GLN A 194 -3.78 3.43 -10.72
C GLN A 194 -5.06 4.26 -10.56
N PRO A 195 -5.81 4.10 -9.46
CA PRO A 195 -6.94 4.95 -9.15
C PRO A 195 -6.58 6.44 -9.28
N SER A 196 -7.46 7.22 -9.90
CA SER A 196 -7.20 8.64 -10.21
C SER A 196 -6.81 9.45 -8.96
N ALA A 197 -7.43 9.14 -7.82
CA ALA A 197 -7.11 9.72 -6.51
C ALA A 197 -5.65 9.54 -6.09
N PHE A 198 -4.98 8.47 -6.52
CA PHE A 198 -3.57 8.24 -6.21
C PHE A 198 -2.62 8.98 -7.17
N THR A 199 -3.11 9.36 -8.35
CA THR A 199 -2.31 10.05 -9.37
C THR A 199 -2.19 11.56 -9.14
N ALA A 200 -3.00 12.15 -8.26
CA ALA A 200 -2.99 13.60 -8.02
C ALA A 200 -1.60 14.14 -7.63
N LEU A 201 -0.88 13.42 -6.76
CA LEU A 201 0.50 13.77 -6.39
C LEU A 201 1.44 13.74 -7.60
N VAL A 202 1.38 12.68 -8.40
CA VAL A 202 2.22 12.49 -9.59
C VAL A 202 1.95 13.57 -10.65
N LYS A 203 0.72 14.06 -10.73
CA LYS A 203 0.28 15.07 -11.69
C LYS A 203 0.51 16.52 -11.21
N GLY A 204 1.09 16.72 -10.01
CA GLY A 204 1.39 18.06 -9.48
C GLY A 204 0.18 18.80 -8.91
N PHE A 205 -0.83 18.04 -8.50
CA PHE A 205 -2.18 18.51 -8.28
C PHE A 205 -2.68 18.18 -6.86
N GLU A 206 -1.74 17.99 -5.94
CA GLU A 206 -2.00 17.63 -4.56
C GLU A 206 -2.75 18.75 -3.84
N GLY A 207 -3.81 18.40 -3.10
CA GLY A 207 -4.61 19.38 -2.35
C GLY A 207 -5.73 20.03 -3.17
N GLU A 208 -5.95 19.59 -4.42
CA GLU A 208 -6.97 20.12 -5.32
C GLU A 208 -7.96 19.04 -5.80
N CYS A 209 -9.22 19.40 -6.12
CA CYS A 209 -10.17 18.46 -6.72
C CYS A 209 -9.62 17.96 -8.06
N PRO A 210 -9.61 16.64 -8.31
CA PRO A 210 -9.27 16.12 -9.64
C PRO A 210 -10.23 16.61 -10.73
N CYS A 211 -11.48 16.94 -10.35
CA CYS A 211 -12.56 17.38 -11.22
C CYS A 211 -12.42 18.83 -11.73
N CYS A 212 -12.20 19.76 -10.80
CA CYS A 212 -12.30 21.20 -11.05
C CYS A 212 -11.06 21.98 -10.64
N ARG A 213 -10.00 21.31 -10.17
CA ARG A 213 -8.74 21.92 -9.71
C ARG A 213 -8.87 22.88 -8.52
N ARG A 214 -10.05 23.02 -7.91
CA ARG A 214 -10.25 23.86 -6.71
C ARG A 214 -9.46 23.28 -5.53
N ARG A 215 -8.76 24.12 -4.78
CA ARG A 215 -8.08 23.69 -3.55
C ARG A 215 -9.11 23.24 -2.52
N PHE A 216 -8.82 22.16 -1.81
CA PHE A 216 -9.70 21.69 -0.74
C PHE A 216 -9.78 22.66 0.44
N ALA A 217 -8.80 23.55 0.60
CA ALA A 217 -8.84 24.62 1.59
C ALA A 217 -9.86 25.72 1.25
N ASP A 218 -10.26 25.82 -0.02
CA ASP A 218 -11.20 26.83 -0.52
C ASP A 218 -12.62 26.23 -0.71
N ALA A 219 -12.82 25.00 -0.24
CA ALA A 219 -14.11 24.32 -0.25
C ALA A 219 -14.83 24.58 1.07
N ASP A 220 -15.40 25.79 1.17
CA ASP A 220 -16.41 26.14 2.17
C ASP A 220 -17.79 25.59 1.77
#